data_AF-A0A7K2KRN9-F1
#
_entry.id   AF-A0A7K2KRN9-F1
#
_cell.length_a   1.000
_cell.length_b   1.000
_cell.length_c   1.000
_cell.angle_alpha   90.00
_cell.angle_beta   90.00
_cell.angle_gamma   90.00
#
_symmetry.space_group_name_H-M   'P 1'
#
loop_
_entity.id
_entity.type
_entity.pdbx_description
1 polymer ?
#
loop_
_entity_poly.entity_id
_entity_poly.type
_entity_poly.pdbx_seq_one_letter_code
_entity_poly.pdbx_strand_id
1 'polypeptide(L)'
;MRTPAAPVPLRLARSSLRAHRRRFLGTFLAVVLGVAFLTGTLVMGDTLRASFDAMFTGASRGTDAVVRSAVTVTSPGDAQGTRGPVDAALAERLA
;
A
#
# COMPACT_ATOMS: atom_id res chain seq x y z
N MET A 1 -46.92 20.46 1.52
CA MET A 1 -45.51 20.08 1.29
C MET A 1 -44.73 20.38 2.58
N ARG A 2 -44.49 19.37 3.45
CA ARG A 2 -43.79 19.56 4.74
C ARG A 2 -42.29 19.39 4.52
N THR A 3 -41.53 20.46 4.70
CA THR A 3 -40.05 20.45 4.70
C THR A 3 -39.53 19.60 5.87
N PRO A 4 -38.59 18.68 5.67
CA PRO A 4 -38.03 17.88 6.76
C PRO A 4 -37.21 18.79 7.68
N ALA A 5 -37.75 19.10 8.85
CA ALA A 5 -36.99 19.70 9.93
C ALA A 5 -35.86 18.73 10.32
N ALA A 6 -34.62 19.22 10.39
CA ALA A 6 -33.47 18.40 10.80
C ALA A 6 -33.80 17.64 12.10
N PRO A 7 -33.45 16.34 12.20
CA PRO A 7 -33.86 15.53 13.34
C PRO A 7 -33.33 16.16 14.63
N VAL A 8 -34.26 16.42 15.57
CA VAL A 8 -34.04 16.98 16.91
C VAL A 8 -32.75 16.48 17.61
N PRO A 9 -32.34 15.19 17.51
CA PRO A 9 -31.06 14.72 18.06
C PRO A 9 -29.82 15.45 17.54
N LEU A 10 -29.75 15.84 16.26
CA LEU A 10 -28.59 16.55 15.71
C LEU A 10 -28.44 17.96 16.28
N ARG A 11 -29.56 18.64 16.56
CA ARG A 11 -29.55 19.96 17.21
C ARG A 11 -29.09 19.87 18.66
N LEU A 12 -29.55 18.85 19.39
CA LEU A 12 -29.07 18.59 20.75
C LEU A 12 -27.59 18.23 20.78
N ALA A 13 -27.13 17.31 19.93
CA ALA A 13 -25.72 16.92 19.86
C ALA A 13 -24.80 18.12 19.60
N ARG A 14 -25.17 19.00 18.65
CA ARG A 14 -24.43 20.25 18.36
C ARG A 14 -24.42 21.22 19.55
N SER A 15 -25.54 21.33 20.27
CA SER A 15 -25.65 22.13 21.50
C SER A 15 -24.70 21.58 22.58
N SER A 16 -24.73 20.27 22.82
CA SER A 16 -23.89 19.58 23.81
C SER A 16 -22.39 19.71 23.51
N LEU A 17 -22.00 19.63 22.22
CA LEU A 17 -20.64 19.90 21.76
C LEU A 17 -20.21 21.34 22.04
N ARG A 18 -21.07 22.32 21.76
CA ARG A 18 -20.78 23.76 22.01
C ARG A 18 -20.78 24.11 23.49
N ALA A 19 -21.47 23.36 24.34
CA ALA A 19 -21.48 23.55 25.79
C ALA A 19 -20.18 23.07 26.45
N HIS A 20 -19.54 22.02 25.92
CA HIS A 20 -18.35 21.39 26.51
C HIS A 20 -17.10 21.48 25.63
N ARG A 21 -16.84 22.67 25.05
CA ARG A 21 -15.79 22.86 24.03
C ARG A 21 -14.39 22.42 24.46
N ARG A 22 -13.99 22.66 25.71
CA ARG A 22 -12.65 22.28 26.21
C ARG A 22 -12.43 20.77 26.20
N ARG A 23 -13.39 20.00 26.72
CA ARG A 23 -13.29 18.54 26.79
C ARG A 23 -13.41 17.91 25.41
N PHE A 24 -14.34 18.42 24.59
CA PHE A 24 -14.53 17.93 23.23
C PHE A 24 -13.31 18.17 22.35
N LEU A 25 -12.69 19.36 22.43
CA LEU A 25 -11.50 19.69 21.65
C LEU A 25 -10.34 18.73 21.98
N GLY A 26 -10.13 18.39 23.25
CA GLY A 26 -9.08 17.45 23.67
C GLY A 26 -9.27 16.05 23.07
N THR A 27 -10.47 15.48 23.18
CA THR A 27 -10.74 14.15 22.60
C THR A 27 -10.74 14.17 21.07
N PHE A 28 -11.22 15.24 20.46
CA PHE A 28 -11.17 15.43 19.01
C PHE A 28 -9.73 15.49 18.51
N LEU A 29 -8.87 16.30 19.13
CA LEU A 29 -7.45 16.37 18.78
C LEU A 29 -6.76 15.02 18.97
N ALA A 30 -7.02 14.31 20.07
CA ALA A 30 -6.41 12.99 20.29
C ALA A 30 -6.73 12.01 19.15
N VAL A 31 -7.98 11.96 18.70
CA VAL A 31 -8.41 11.11 17.58
C VAL A 31 -7.81 11.59 16.26
N VAL A 32 -7.88 12.89 15.96
CA VAL A 32 -7.34 13.45 14.71
C VAL A 32 -5.84 13.21 14.60
N LEU A 33 -5.09 13.45 15.67
CA LEU A 33 -3.64 13.22 15.68
C LEU A 33 -3.30 11.74 15.47
N GLY A 34 -4.02 10.82 16.12
CA GLY A 34 -3.83 9.39 15.95
C GLY A 34 -4.11 8.91 14.52
N VAL A 35 -5.25 9.31 13.95
CA VAL A 35 -5.64 8.95 12.58
C VAL A 35 -4.69 9.59 11.55
N ALA A 36 -4.30 10.84 11.74
CA ALA A 36 -3.36 11.53 10.85
C ALA A 36 -2.00 10.84 10.82
N PHE A 37 -1.48 10.41 11.97
CA PHE A 37 -0.23 9.66 12.06
C PHE A 37 -0.32 8.32 11.31
N LEU A 38 -1.36 7.51 11.57
CA LEU A 38 -1.56 6.23 10.90
C LEU A 38 -1.73 6.39 9.38
N THR A 39 -2.51 7.38 8.95
CA THR A 39 -2.69 7.68 7.53
C THR A 39 -1.37 8.09 6.89
N GLY A 40 -0.56 8.90 7.58
CA GLY A 40 0.75 9.34 7.10
C GLY A 40 1.72 8.18 6.88
N THR A 41 1.77 7.21 7.80
CA THR A 41 2.65 6.04 7.63
C THR A 41 2.19 5.12 6.50
N LEU A 42 0.88 4.94 6.35
CA LEU A 42 0.30 4.17 5.24
C LEU A 42 0.63 4.82 3.88
N VAL A 43 0.39 6.12 3.74
CA VAL A 43 0.68 6.87 2.51
C VAL A 43 2.18 6.85 2.18
N MET A 44 3.05 6.99 3.19
CA MET A 44 4.50 6.86 2.98
C MET A 44 4.87 5.48 2.46
N GLY A 45 4.31 4.41 3.05
CA GLY A 45 4.52 3.04 2.59
C GLY A 45 4.05 2.82 1.16
N ASP A 46 2.87 3.33 0.82
CA ASP A 46 2.31 3.28 -0.53
C ASP A 46 3.20 4.03 -1.54
N THR A 47 3.71 5.21 -1.14
CA THR A 47 4.59 6.03 -1.98
C THR A 47 5.93 5.33 -2.22
N LEU A 48 6.52 4.75 -1.18
CA LEU A 48 7.76 3.97 -1.31
C LEU A 48 7.54 2.80 -2.26
N ARG A 49 6.47 2.03 -2.06
CA ARG A 49 6.15 0.90 -2.91
C ARG A 49 5.94 1.30 -4.36
N ALA A 50 5.17 2.36 -4.61
CA ALA A 50 4.94 2.91 -5.94
C ALA A 50 6.24 3.41 -6.61
N SER A 51 7.14 4.00 -5.82
CA SER A 51 8.45 4.47 -6.31
C SER A 51 9.34 3.29 -6.74
N PHE A 52 9.40 2.24 -5.92
CA PHE A 52 10.12 1.02 -6.29
C PHE A 52 9.50 0.35 -7.52
N ASP A 53 8.17 0.24 -7.57
CA ASP A 53 7.46 -0.31 -8.74
C ASP A 53 7.80 0.51 -9.99
N ALA A 54 7.74 1.84 -9.93
CA ALA A 54 8.11 2.69 -11.06
C ALA A 54 9.55 2.48 -11.55
N MET A 55 10.50 2.25 -10.62
CA MET A 55 11.89 1.91 -10.96
C MET A 55 12.01 0.53 -11.62
N PHE A 56 11.36 -0.50 -11.04
CA PHE A 56 11.42 -1.87 -11.55
C PHE A 56 10.61 -2.09 -12.82
N THR A 57 9.41 -1.53 -12.93
CA THR A 57 8.63 -1.47 -14.17
C THR A 57 9.40 -0.70 -15.23
N GLY A 58 10.11 0.37 -14.88
CA GLY A 58 11.03 1.06 -15.81
C GLY A 58 12.10 0.14 -16.38
N ALA A 59 12.74 -0.68 -15.54
CA ALA A 59 13.76 -1.65 -15.95
C ALA A 59 13.19 -2.90 -16.65
N SER A 60 11.92 -3.24 -16.40
CA SER A 60 11.24 -4.43 -16.93
C SER A 60 10.24 -4.08 -18.05
N ARG A 61 10.23 -2.82 -18.51
CA ARG A 61 9.35 -2.33 -19.58
C ARG A 61 9.66 -3.11 -20.86
N GLY A 62 8.66 -3.83 -21.36
CA GLY A 62 8.79 -4.70 -22.54
C GLY A 62 9.01 -6.18 -22.23
N THR A 63 9.02 -6.58 -20.96
CA THR A 63 9.18 -7.98 -20.54
C THR A 63 7.85 -8.53 -20.01
N ASP A 64 7.12 -9.28 -20.84
CA ASP A 64 5.84 -9.91 -20.43
C ASP A 64 6.04 -11.12 -19.51
N ALA A 65 7.15 -11.85 -19.67
CA ALA A 65 7.49 -12.99 -18.81
C ALA A 65 9.00 -13.13 -18.62
N VAL A 66 9.43 -13.44 -17.39
CA VAL A 66 10.82 -13.79 -17.06
C VAL A 66 10.87 -15.27 -16.71
N VAL A 67 11.53 -16.06 -17.56
CA VAL A 67 11.74 -17.49 -17.30
C VAL A 67 13.14 -17.71 -16.72
N ARG A 68 13.21 -18.39 -15.58
CA ARG A 68 14.49 -18.80 -14.97
C ARG A 68 14.46 -20.27 -14.57
N SER A 69 15.61 -20.94 -14.64
CA SER A 69 15.74 -22.32 -14.18
C SER A 69 15.53 -22.42 -12.66
N ALA A 70 14.73 -23.41 -12.25
CA ALA A 70 14.57 -23.80 -10.86
C ALA A 70 15.75 -24.66 -10.36
N VAL A 71 16.57 -25.18 -11.27
CA VAL A 71 17.73 -26.02 -10.95
C VAL A 71 18.92 -25.11 -10.65
N THR A 72 19.52 -25.33 -9.49
CA THR A 72 20.79 -24.70 -9.11
C THR A 72 21.89 -25.73 -9.30
N VAL A 73 22.87 -25.41 -10.13
CA VAL A 73 24.07 -26.22 -10.36
C VAL A 73 25.12 -25.77 -9.36
N THR A 74 25.55 -26.68 -8.49
CA THR A 74 26.61 -26.43 -7.50
C THR A 74 27.81 -27.29 -7.84
N SER A 75 28.98 -26.67 -7.98
CA SER A 75 30.25 -27.39 -8.14
C SER A 75 30.98 -27.47 -6.79
N PRO A 76 31.84 -28.48 -6.56
CA PRO A 76 32.62 -28.57 -5.33
C PRO A 76 33.52 -27.33 -5.16
N GLY A 77 33.21 -26.47 -4.19
CA GLY A 77 33.88 -25.20 -3.94
C GLY A 77 32.98 -23.97 -4.06
N ASP A 78 31.77 -24.10 -4.60
CA ASP A 78 30.81 -22.99 -4.69
C ASP A 78 30.08 -22.77 -3.36
N ALA A 79 30.18 -21.57 -2.80
CA ALA A 79 29.40 -21.16 -1.62
C ALA A 79 27.91 -20.92 -1.95
N GLN A 80 27.62 -20.48 -3.19
CA GLN A 80 26.28 -20.34 -3.75
C GLN A 80 26.28 -20.90 -5.18
N GLY A 81 25.46 -21.92 -5.45
CA GLY A 81 25.37 -22.53 -6.77
C GLY A 81 24.83 -21.57 -7.84
N THR A 82 25.27 -21.76 -9.09
CA THR A 82 24.84 -20.99 -10.25
C THR A 82 23.55 -21.57 -10.82
N ARG A 83 22.61 -20.74 -11.26
CA ARG A 83 21.38 -21.26 -11.86
C ARG A 83 21.67 -21.94 -13.19
N GLY A 84 21.11 -23.13 -13.36
CA GLY A 84 21.22 -23.88 -14.58
C GLY A 84 20.63 -23.12 -15.78
N PRO A 85 21.11 -23.39 -17.00
CA PRO A 85 20.51 -22.85 -18.20
C PRO A 85 19.06 -23.33 -18.36
N VAL A 86 18.25 -22.54 -19.05
CA VAL A 86 16.92 -22.93 -19.53
C VAL A 86 17.02 -23.45 -20.96
N ASP A 87 16.14 -24.38 -21.32
CA ASP A 87 16.12 -24.98 -22.65
C ASP A 87 15.82 -23.92 -23.72
N ALA A 88 16.60 -23.92 -24.80
CA ALA A 88 16.43 -23.01 -25.93
C ALA A 88 15.09 -23.24 -26.65
N ALA A 89 14.59 -24.48 -26.67
CA ALA A 89 13.28 -24.79 -27.25
C ALA A 89 12.12 -24.08 -26.53
N LEU A 90 12.32 -23.66 -25.27
CA LEU A 90 11.34 -22.89 -24.53
C LEU A 90 11.21 -21.45 -25.04
N ALA A 91 12.29 -20.87 -25.58
CA ALA A 91 12.26 -19.54 -26.17
C ALA A 91 11.39 -19.52 -27.44
N GLU A 92 11.47 -20.57 -28.27
CA GLU A 92 10.64 -20.71 -29.47
C GLU A 92 9.15 -20.90 -29.15
N ARG A 93 8.81 -21.52 -28.00
CA ARG A 93 7.41 -21.70 -27.58
C ARG A 93 6.76 -20.44 -27.01
N LEU A 94 7.55 -19.46 -26.59
CA LEU A 94 7.08 -18.23 -25.94
C LEU A 94 7.17 -17.00 -26.84
N ALA A 95 7.79 -17.14 -28.02
CA ALA A 95 7.79 -16.15 -29.11
C ALA A 95 6.46 -16.22 -29.90
#